data_AF-A0A849ZTY4-F1
#
_entry.id   AF-A0A849ZTY4-F1
#
_cell.length_a   1.000
_cell.length_b   1.000
_cell.length_c   1.000
_cell.angle_alpha   90.00
_cell.angle_beta   90.00
_cell.angle_gamma   90.00
#
_symmetry.space_group_name_H-M   'P 1'
#
loop_
_entity.id
_entity.type
_entity.pdbx_description
1 polymer ?
#
loop_
_entity_poly.entity_id
_entity_poly.type
_entity_poly.pdbx_seq_one_letter_code
_entity_poly.pdbx_strand_id
1 'polypeptide(L)'
;MRTIRHHRKGVFLGAVCAFGCGVSGAIPPDDAHVDMRMEELIRSLKAAQVVDGTKRGAFSDELDGVHAGGVTALVTFALLSAGVPWHDETIERAVRYLAEHPLPGTYSRSLRAGVWALLASRTGEDERRREYRRLLQADTDWLVGAIKSDGFYGYDAEGTSGDHSCSQFAVLGLWAAETASAEVPSCGTG
;
A
#
# COMPACT_ATOMS: atom_id res chain seq x y z
N MET A 1 -89.56 -34.68 1.34
CA MET A 1 -90.27 -34.30 0.09
C MET A 1 -89.98 -32.81 -0.17
N ARG A 2 -89.29 -32.52 -1.28
CA ARG A 2 -89.04 -31.23 -1.95
C ARG A 2 -88.38 -30.06 -1.19
N THR A 3 -87.18 -29.70 -1.66
CA THR A 3 -86.68 -28.32 -1.92
C THR A 3 -85.43 -28.47 -2.80
N ILE A 4 -85.55 -28.39 -4.13
CA ILE A 4 -85.40 -27.23 -5.03
C ILE A 4 -84.08 -26.46 -4.87
N ARG A 5 -83.44 -26.27 -6.03
CA ARG A 5 -82.07 -25.88 -6.33
C ARG A 5 -81.99 -24.37 -6.67
N HIS A 6 -80.77 -23.83 -6.55
CA HIS A 6 -80.18 -22.64 -7.20
C HIS A 6 -80.38 -21.24 -6.58
N HIS A 7 -79.28 -20.62 -6.12
CA HIS A 7 -78.58 -19.56 -6.88
C HIS A 7 -77.16 -19.27 -6.33
N ARG A 8 -76.18 -19.12 -7.23
CA ARG A 8 -74.76 -18.78 -6.99
C ARG A 8 -74.56 -17.28 -6.81
N LYS A 9 -73.66 -16.88 -5.89
CA LYS A 9 -72.67 -15.76 -5.96
C LYS A 9 -71.57 -16.14 -4.95
N GLY A 10 -70.30 -16.40 -5.25
CA GLY A 10 -69.36 -15.67 -6.08
C GLY A 10 -68.56 -14.67 -5.21
N VAL A 11 -67.54 -15.12 -4.47
CA VAL A 11 -66.55 -14.23 -3.82
C VAL A 11 -65.15 -14.80 -4.06
N PHE A 12 -64.37 -14.06 -4.84
CA PHE A 12 -62.94 -14.21 -5.02
C PHE A 12 -62.23 -13.69 -3.77
N LEU A 13 -61.39 -14.50 -3.13
CA LEU A 13 -60.43 -14.03 -2.14
C LEU A 13 -59.04 -14.16 -2.75
N GLY A 14 -58.45 -13.02 -3.11
CA GLY A 14 -57.11 -12.93 -3.70
C GLY A 14 -56.04 -13.29 -2.67
N ALA A 15 -55.11 -14.16 -3.08
CA ALA A 15 -53.88 -14.42 -2.35
C ALA A 15 -52.92 -13.25 -2.59
N VAL A 16 -52.57 -12.52 -1.52
CA VAL A 16 -51.46 -11.56 -1.54
C VAL A 16 -50.19 -12.34 -1.23
N CYS A 17 -49.40 -12.65 -2.27
CA CYS A 17 -48.01 -13.04 -2.09
C CYS A 17 -47.22 -11.83 -1.62
N ALA A 18 -46.88 -11.79 -0.32
CA ALA A 18 -45.88 -10.86 0.19
C ALA A 18 -44.50 -11.33 -0.30
N PHE A 19 -44.00 -10.72 -1.37
CA PHE A 19 -42.58 -10.73 -1.71
C PHE A 19 -41.85 -9.95 -0.62
N GLY A 20 -41.30 -10.67 0.36
CA GLY A 20 -40.29 -10.12 1.25
C GLY A 20 -39.05 -9.80 0.42
N CYS A 21 -38.84 -8.52 0.11
CA CYS A 21 -37.53 -8.00 -0.25
C CYS A 21 -36.61 -8.22 0.95
N GLY A 22 -35.91 -9.37 0.97
CA GLY A 22 -34.79 -9.57 1.86
C GLY A 22 -33.72 -8.55 1.48
N VAL A 23 -33.53 -7.55 2.33
CA VAL A 23 -32.32 -6.76 2.34
C VAL A 23 -31.20 -7.76 2.62
N SER A 24 -30.41 -8.09 1.59
CA SER A 24 -29.15 -8.80 1.78
C SER A 24 -28.22 -7.83 2.50
N GLY A 25 -28.31 -7.79 3.83
CA GLY A 25 -27.31 -7.15 4.64
C GLY A 25 -26.04 -7.95 4.48
N ALA A 26 -25.04 -7.40 3.77
CA ALA A 26 -23.71 -7.97 3.78
C ALA A 26 -23.29 -8.13 5.24
N ILE A 27 -23.02 -9.37 5.66
CA ILE A 27 -22.47 -9.63 6.99
C ILE A 27 -21.13 -8.87 7.02
N PRO A 28 -20.94 -7.91 7.94
CA PRO A 28 -19.67 -7.21 8.06
C PRO A 28 -18.58 -8.27 8.28
N PRO A 29 -17.43 -8.15 7.61
CA PRO A 29 -16.38 -9.16 7.72
C PRO A 29 -15.96 -9.28 9.19
N ASP A 30 -15.86 -10.51 9.68
CA ASP A 30 -15.24 -10.80 10.95
C ASP A 30 -13.71 -10.87 10.79
N ASP A 31 -13.00 -10.88 11.93
CA ASP A 31 -11.53 -10.87 11.95
C ASP A 31 -10.95 -12.07 11.18
N ALA A 32 -11.58 -13.25 11.29
CA ALA A 32 -11.15 -14.46 10.58
C ALA A 32 -11.25 -14.30 9.06
N HIS A 33 -12.31 -13.65 8.56
CA HIS A 33 -12.44 -13.34 7.14
C HIS A 33 -11.37 -12.34 6.68
N VAL A 34 -11.08 -11.31 7.49
CA VAL A 34 -10.04 -10.33 7.17
C VAL A 34 -8.67 -11.00 7.11
N ASP A 35 -8.33 -11.84 8.09
CA ASP A 35 -7.06 -12.56 8.14
C ASP A 35 -6.88 -13.47 6.92
N MET A 36 -7.92 -14.23 6.56
CA MET A 36 -7.91 -15.06 5.36
C MET A 36 -7.63 -14.22 4.09
N ARG A 37 -8.25 -13.04 3.96
CA ARG A 37 -8.01 -12.15 2.80
C ARG A 37 -6.60 -11.55 2.81
N MET A 38 -6.07 -11.24 3.98
CA MET A 38 -4.68 -10.78 4.13
C MET A 38 -3.70 -11.87 3.67
N GLU A 39 -3.90 -13.12 4.09
CA GLU A 39 -3.06 -14.25 3.66
C GLU A 39 -3.13 -14.49 2.14
N GLU A 40 -4.32 -14.42 1.56
CA GLU A 40 -4.51 -14.52 0.11
C GLU A 40 -3.81 -13.39 -0.64
N LEU A 41 -3.89 -12.16 -0.13
CA LEU A 41 -3.24 -11.01 -0.75
C LEU A 41 -1.71 -11.09 -0.64
N ILE A 42 -1.17 -11.48 0.52
CA ILE A 42 0.27 -11.73 0.70
C ILE A 42 0.74 -12.74 -0.34
N ARG A 43 0.04 -13.88 -0.48
CA ARG A 43 0.40 -14.91 -1.45
C ARG A 43 0.38 -14.38 -2.89
N SER A 44 -0.65 -13.63 -3.24
CA SER A 44 -0.82 -13.07 -4.59
C SER A 44 0.26 -12.04 -4.92
N LEU A 45 0.57 -11.15 -3.98
CA LEU A 45 1.64 -10.16 -4.13
C LEU A 45 3.00 -10.85 -4.31
N LYS A 46 3.33 -11.85 -3.48
CA LYS A 46 4.58 -12.62 -3.62
C LYS A 46 4.67 -13.34 -4.96
N ALA A 47 3.55 -13.87 -5.46
CA ALA A 47 3.49 -14.54 -6.76
C ALA A 47 3.67 -13.58 -7.96
N ALA A 48 3.35 -12.30 -7.78
CA ALA A 48 3.53 -11.26 -8.79
C ALA A 48 4.99 -10.76 -8.92
N GLN A 49 5.92 -11.26 -8.11
CA GLN A 49 7.31 -10.83 -8.18
C GLN A 49 8.00 -11.35 -9.45
N VAL A 50 8.69 -10.46 -10.16
CA VAL A 50 9.51 -10.79 -11.31
C VAL A 50 10.77 -11.53 -10.84
N VAL A 51 10.92 -12.77 -11.25
CA VAL A 51 12.03 -13.65 -10.80
C VAL A 51 13.17 -13.77 -11.79
N ASP A 52 13.09 -13.18 -12.99
CA ASP A 52 14.13 -13.22 -14.01
C ASP A 52 14.24 -11.92 -14.83
N GLY A 53 15.22 -11.85 -15.72
CA GLY A 53 15.46 -10.67 -16.54
C GLY A 53 16.02 -9.46 -15.79
N THR A 54 15.97 -8.30 -16.47
CA THR A 54 16.57 -7.04 -15.98
C THR A 54 15.78 -6.39 -14.84
N LYS A 55 14.48 -6.70 -14.72
CA LYS A 55 13.62 -6.24 -13.61
C LYS A 55 13.52 -7.28 -12.48
N ARG A 56 14.43 -8.27 -12.39
CA ARG A 56 14.43 -9.29 -11.34
C ARG A 56 14.39 -8.63 -9.95
N GLY A 57 13.41 -9.03 -9.14
CA GLY A 57 13.16 -8.52 -7.79
C GLY A 57 12.07 -7.46 -7.71
N ALA A 58 11.73 -6.80 -8.83
CA ALA A 58 10.57 -5.95 -8.92
C ALA A 58 9.26 -6.75 -8.87
N PHE A 59 8.13 -6.07 -8.71
CA PHE A 59 6.80 -6.67 -8.89
C PHE A 59 6.24 -6.37 -10.28
N SER A 60 5.26 -7.18 -10.71
CA SER A 60 4.56 -6.95 -11.98
C SER A 60 3.98 -5.55 -12.05
N ASP A 61 3.80 -5.05 -13.27
CA ASP A 61 3.23 -3.72 -13.54
C ASP A 61 4.08 -2.55 -13.03
N GLU A 62 5.38 -2.79 -12.78
CA GLU A 62 6.34 -1.73 -12.46
C GLU A 62 6.32 -0.64 -13.53
N LEU A 63 6.18 0.59 -13.07
CA LEU A 63 6.08 1.78 -13.92
C LEU A 63 7.48 2.29 -14.29
N ASP A 64 7.57 3.03 -15.38
CA ASP A 64 8.81 3.67 -15.81
C ASP A 64 8.79 5.19 -15.50
N GLY A 65 9.87 5.90 -15.83
CA GLY A 65 9.96 7.36 -15.67
C GLY A 65 9.91 7.79 -14.21
N VAL A 66 9.15 8.86 -13.92
CA VAL A 66 9.06 9.42 -12.56
C VAL A 66 8.50 8.43 -11.52
N HIS A 67 7.73 7.43 -11.97
CA HIS A 67 7.12 6.43 -11.11
C HIS A 67 7.97 5.17 -10.92
N ALA A 68 9.17 5.11 -11.53
CA ALA A 68 10.04 3.94 -11.44
C ALA A 68 10.32 3.55 -9.99
N GLY A 69 10.22 2.24 -9.73
CA GLY A 69 10.42 1.62 -8.41
C GLY A 69 9.28 1.85 -7.42
N GLY A 70 8.24 2.61 -7.79
CA GLY A 70 7.13 2.94 -6.91
C GLY A 70 6.25 1.73 -6.59
N VAL A 71 6.01 0.85 -7.58
CA VAL A 71 5.21 -0.36 -7.38
C VAL A 71 5.94 -1.29 -6.44
N THR A 72 7.23 -1.55 -6.71
CA THR A 72 8.03 -2.41 -5.84
C THR A 72 8.17 -1.86 -4.43
N ALA A 73 8.37 -0.55 -4.25
CA ALA A 73 8.42 0.06 -2.93
C ALA A 73 7.09 -0.10 -2.18
N LEU A 74 5.96 0.14 -2.84
CA LEU A 74 4.62 -0.01 -2.25
C LEU A 74 4.33 -1.44 -1.84
N VAL A 75 4.55 -2.41 -2.74
CA VAL A 75 4.28 -3.82 -2.45
C VAL A 75 5.20 -4.33 -1.35
N THR A 76 6.47 -3.95 -1.35
CA THR A 76 7.42 -4.33 -0.28
C THR A 76 6.99 -3.75 1.06
N PHE A 77 6.60 -2.47 1.09
CA PHE A 77 6.09 -1.83 2.30
C PHE A 77 4.83 -2.53 2.82
N ALA A 78 3.89 -2.89 1.93
CA ALA A 78 2.67 -3.61 2.29
C ALA A 78 2.97 -5.00 2.86
N LEU A 79 3.85 -5.78 2.24
CA LEU A 79 4.25 -7.11 2.72
C LEU A 79 4.91 -7.03 4.11
N LEU A 80 5.84 -6.10 4.29
CA LEU A 80 6.44 -5.87 5.60
C LEU A 80 5.39 -5.44 6.63
N SER A 81 4.50 -4.51 6.28
CA SER A 81 3.44 -4.05 7.17
C SER A 81 2.49 -5.18 7.58
N ALA A 82 2.24 -6.12 6.68
CA ALA A 82 1.45 -7.33 6.92
C ALA A 82 2.19 -8.43 7.72
N GLY A 83 3.41 -8.17 8.18
CA GLY A 83 4.16 -9.09 9.05
C GLY A 83 5.04 -10.10 8.31
N VAL A 84 5.20 -9.99 6.98
CA VAL A 84 6.14 -10.85 6.24
C VAL A 84 7.56 -10.62 6.81
N PRO A 85 8.30 -11.70 7.14
CA PRO A 85 9.63 -11.57 7.74
C PRO A 85 10.62 -10.80 6.84
N TRP A 86 11.50 -10.03 7.46
CA TRP A 86 12.51 -9.24 6.73
C TRP A 86 13.54 -10.09 5.97
N HIS A 87 13.70 -11.36 6.34
CA HIS A 87 14.57 -12.35 5.70
C HIS A 87 13.80 -13.28 4.75
N ASP A 88 12.54 -12.97 4.44
CA ASP A 88 11.79 -13.67 3.39
C ASP A 88 12.45 -13.42 2.03
N GLU A 89 12.60 -14.47 1.21
CA GLU A 89 13.28 -14.38 -0.09
C GLU A 89 12.63 -13.33 -1.01
N THR A 90 11.30 -13.17 -0.97
CA THR A 90 10.62 -12.13 -1.75
C THR A 90 11.07 -10.73 -1.32
N ILE A 91 11.21 -10.49 -0.01
CA ILE A 91 11.68 -9.22 0.53
C ILE A 91 13.14 -9.01 0.14
N GLU A 92 14.02 -10.00 0.29
CA GLU A 92 15.44 -9.86 -0.06
C GLU A 92 15.65 -9.52 -1.54
N ARG A 93 14.88 -10.14 -2.45
CA ARG A 93 14.92 -9.81 -3.88
C ARG A 93 14.44 -8.39 -4.16
N ALA A 94 13.37 -7.94 -3.50
CA ALA A 94 12.84 -6.59 -3.66
C ALA A 94 13.79 -5.53 -3.08
N VAL A 95 14.39 -5.78 -1.93
CA VAL A 95 15.42 -4.93 -1.32
C VAL A 95 16.59 -4.72 -2.27
N ARG A 96 17.10 -5.80 -2.87
CA ARG A 96 18.19 -5.69 -3.87
C ARG A 96 17.77 -4.82 -5.06
N TYR A 97 16.59 -5.08 -5.63
CA TYR A 97 16.06 -4.28 -6.73
C TYR A 97 15.98 -2.78 -6.35
N LEU A 98 15.37 -2.48 -5.20
CA LEU A 98 15.20 -1.12 -4.70
C LEU A 98 16.51 -0.42 -4.37
N ALA A 99 17.56 -1.14 -3.96
CA ALA A 99 18.87 -0.56 -3.67
C ALA A 99 19.66 -0.22 -4.95
N GLU A 100 19.48 -1.02 -6.02
CA GLU A 100 20.27 -0.91 -7.26
C GLU A 100 19.65 0.03 -8.30
N HIS A 101 18.34 0.26 -8.26
CA HIS A 101 17.63 1.02 -9.28
C HIS A 101 17.41 2.49 -8.86
N PRO A 102 17.48 3.44 -9.82
CA PRO A 102 17.17 4.83 -9.56
C PRO A 102 15.67 5.02 -9.34
N LEU A 103 15.31 5.71 -8.27
CA LEU A 103 13.94 6.12 -7.97
C LEU A 103 13.88 7.66 -8.09
N PRO A 104 13.41 8.20 -9.23
CA PRO A 104 13.45 9.64 -9.48
C PRO A 104 12.28 10.41 -8.83
N GLY A 105 11.22 9.71 -8.41
CA GLY A 105 9.99 10.35 -7.94
C GLY A 105 9.81 10.39 -6.43
N THR A 106 9.12 11.44 -5.97
CA THR A 106 8.77 11.67 -4.56
C THR A 106 8.00 10.50 -3.97
N TYR A 107 7.01 9.95 -4.69
CA TYR A 107 6.25 8.78 -4.24
C TYR A 107 7.16 7.57 -4.01
N SER A 108 7.95 7.21 -5.03
CA SER A 108 8.82 6.03 -4.98
C SER A 108 9.82 6.15 -3.85
N ARG A 109 10.47 7.32 -3.70
CA ARG A 109 11.44 7.57 -2.62
C ARG A 109 10.81 7.55 -1.24
N SER A 110 9.64 8.15 -1.08
CA SER A 110 8.95 8.18 0.22
C SER A 110 8.52 6.78 0.67
N LEU A 111 8.00 5.97 -0.24
CA LEU A 111 7.66 4.57 0.03
C LEU A 111 8.91 3.75 0.36
N ARG A 112 9.99 3.94 -0.41
CA ARG A 112 11.26 3.24 -0.18
C ARG A 112 11.89 3.63 1.16
N ALA A 113 11.78 4.88 1.59
CA ALA A 113 12.16 5.32 2.93
C ALA A 113 11.39 4.54 4.02
N GLY A 114 10.07 4.37 3.85
CA GLY A 114 9.26 3.53 4.73
C GLY A 114 9.75 2.06 4.79
N VAL A 115 10.11 1.48 3.64
CA VAL A 115 10.70 0.14 3.56
C VAL A 115 12.01 0.06 4.37
N TRP A 116 12.93 1.01 4.17
CA TRP A 116 14.20 1.04 4.89
C TRP A 116 14.02 1.19 6.40
N ALA A 117 13.10 2.05 6.85
CA ALA A 117 12.80 2.22 8.27
C ALA A 117 12.26 0.93 8.91
N LEU A 118 11.34 0.23 8.23
CA LEU A 118 10.82 -1.07 8.70
C LEU A 118 11.92 -2.12 8.75
N LEU A 119 12.80 -2.18 7.76
CA LEU A 119 13.90 -3.15 7.74
C LEU A 119 14.95 -2.85 8.81
N ALA A 120 15.33 -1.58 8.99
CA ALA A 120 16.27 -1.16 10.02
C ALA A 120 15.77 -1.47 11.44
N SER A 121 14.47 -1.32 11.70
CA SER A 121 13.88 -1.62 13.02
C SER A 121 13.71 -3.12 13.29
N ARG A 122 13.56 -3.94 12.25
CA ARG A 122 13.24 -5.37 12.39
C ARG A 122 14.42 -6.31 12.18
N THR A 123 15.47 -5.87 11.49
CA THR A 123 16.63 -6.71 11.26
C THR A 123 17.38 -6.97 12.57
N GLY A 124 17.72 -8.24 12.80
CA GLY A 124 18.55 -8.68 13.91
C GLY A 124 20.05 -8.51 13.65
N GLU A 125 20.44 -8.07 12.45
CA GLU A 125 21.82 -7.99 12.01
C GLU A 125 22.31 -6.54 11.99
N ASP A 126 23.33 -6.22 12.78
CA ASP A 126 23.84 -4.85 12.92
C ASP A 126 24.38 -4.27 11.60
N GLU A 127 25.00 -5.11 10.76
CA GLU A 127 25.49 -4.70 9.45
C GLU A 127 24.36 -4.31 8.50
N ARG A 128 23.34 -5.16 8.35
CA ARG A 128 22.15 -4.84 7.55
C ARG A 128 21.44 -3.61 8.09
N ARG A 129 21.34 -3.46 9.42
CA ARG A 129 20.73 -2.28 10.05
C ARG A 129 21.44 -0.99 9.65
N ARG A 130 22.78 -0.99 9.69
CA ARG A 130 23.58 0.16 9.26
C ARG A 130 23.38 0.47 7.78
N GLU A 131 23.32 -0.56 6.94
CA GLU A 131 23.10 -0.37 5.50
C GLU A 131 21.71 0.20 5.22
N TYR A 132 20.64 -0.32 5.83
CA TYR A 132 19.30 0.23 5.66
C TYR A 132 19.19 1.67 6.13
N ARG A 133 19.86 2.03 7.23
CA ARG A 133 19.93 3.44 7.69
C ARG A 133 20.67 4.34 6.70
N ARG A 134 21.74 3.85 6.08
CA ARG A 134 22.47 4.59 5.04
C ARG A 134 21.61 4.81 3.80
N LEU A 135 20.89 3.78 3.34
CA LEU A 135 19.96 3.89 2.23
C LEU A 135 18.79 4.83 2.55
N LEU A 136 18.28 4.77 3.77
CA LEU A 136 17.26 5.69 4.28
C LEU A 136 17.74 7.14 4.31
N GLN A 137 18.97 7.38 4.76
CA GLN A 137 19.56 8.73 4.74
C GLN A 137 19.65 9.25 3.31
N ALA A 138 20.05 8.43 2.34
CA ALA A 138 20.13 8.86 0.93
C ALA A 138 18.76 9.25 0.35
N ASP A 139 17.68 8.61 0.78
CA ASP A 139 16.31 9.02 0.42
C ASP A 139 15.86 10.27 1.16
N THR A 140 16.26 10.42 2.42
CA THR A 140 15.99 11.59 3.26
C THR A 140 16.64 12.84 2.68
N ASP A 141 17.93 12.78 2.34
CA ASP A 141 18.68 13.89 1.76
C ASP A 141 18.05 14.33 0.43
N TRP A 142 17.60 13.37 -0.38
CA TRP A 142 16.90 13.66 -1.62
C TRP A 142 15.56 14.36 -1.36
N LEU A 143 14.76 13.87 -0.42
CA LEU A 143 13.47 14.46 -0.07
C LEU A 143 13.65 15.87 0.51
N VAL A 144 14.65 16.11 1.35
CA VAL A 144 14.95 17.46 1.85
C VAL A 144 15.32 18.39 0.69
N GLY A 145 16.12 17.92 -0.26
CA GLY A 145 16.51 18.68 -1.44
C GLY A 145 15.39 18.89 -2.47
N ALA A 146 14.34 18.08 -2.45
CA ALA A 146 13.24 18.12 -3.42
C ALA A 146 12.11 19.10 -3.05
N ILE A 147 12.18 19.76 -1.88
CA ILE A 147 11.22 20.79 -1.45
C ILE A 147 11.23 21.92 -2.47
N LYS A 148 10.04 22.29 -2.95
CA LYS A 148 9.84 23.36 -3.92
C LYS A 148 9.84 24.72 -3.25
N SER A 149 9.94 25.78 -4.06
CA SER A 149 9.91 27.16 -3.57
C SER A 149 8.61 27.55 -2.85
N ASP A 150 7.51 26.85 -3.13
CA ASP A 150 6.23 27.03 -2.44
C ASP A 150 6.11 26.18 -1.16
N GLY A 151 7.15 25.45 -0.78
CA GLY A 151 7.19 24.58 0.39
C GLY A 151 6.52 23.22 0.20
N PHE A 152 5.99 22.93 -0.98
CA PHE A 152 5.38 21.65 -1.32
C PHE A 152 6.39 20.72 -2.01
N TYR A 153 5.93 19.53 -2.34
CA TYR A 153 6.64 18.54 -3.15
C TYR A 153 5.90 18.32 -4.47
N GLY A 154 6.65 18.12 -5.55
CA GLY A 154 6.14 17.66 -6.84
C GLY A 154 6.40 16.17 -7.06
N TYR A 155 6.10 15.69 -8.28
CA TYR A 155 6.34 14.29 -8.64
C TYR A 155 7.83 13.91 -8.62
N ASP A 156 8.72 14.84 -8.92
CA ASP A 156 10.19 14.71 -8.87
C ASP A 156 10.83 15.96 -8.23
N ALA A 157 12.16 16.05 -8.31
CA ALA A 157 12.92 17.20 -7.80
C ALA A 157 12.89 18.43 -8.72
N GLU A 158 12.30 18.35 -9.91
CA GLU A 158 12.28 19.45 -10.90
C GLU A 158 11.07 20.38 -10.76
N GLY A 159 11.16 21.58 -11.34
CA GLY A 159 10.08 22.57 -11.29
C GLY A 159 9.98 23.34 -9.96
N THR A 160 9.02 24.25 -9.88
CA THR A 160 8.94 25.25 -8.79
C THR A 160 7.70 25.14 -7.90
N SER A 161 6.73 24.29 -8.25
CA SER A 161 5.50 24.13 -7.50
C SER A 161 5.16 22.66 -7.27
N GLY A 162 4.54 22.36 -6.14
CA GLY A 162 4.14 21.02 -5.74
C GLY A 162 2.63 20.80 -5.68
N ASP A 163 2.24 19.61 -5.22
CA ASP A 163 0.86 19.26 -4.92
C ASP A 163 0.73 18.63 -3.52
N HIS A 164 -0.50 18.52 -3.04
CA HIS A 164 -0.77 18.02 -1.69
C HIS A 164 -0.47 16.53 -1.52
N SER A 165 -0.61 15.72 -2.57
CA SER A 165 -0.48 14.26 -2.45
C SER A 165 0.99 13.85 -2.44
N CYS A 166 1.82 14.44 -3.30
CA CYS A 166 3.28 14.35 -3.25
C CYS A 166 3.81 14.81 -1.89
N SER A 167 3.29 15.93 -1.39
CA SER A 167 3.72 16.49 -0.09
C SER A 167 3.36 15.58 1.08
N GLN A 168 2.17 14.96 1.06
CA GLN A 168 1.79 13.98 2.07
C GLN A 168 2.77 12.80 2.09
N PHE A 169 3.12 12.25 0.92
CA PHE A 169 4.07 11.14 0.85
C PHE A 169 5.46 11.54 1.31
N ALA A 170 5.97 12.69 0.87
CA ALA A 170 7.27 13.19 1.29
C ALA A 170 7.38 13.34 2.81
N VAL A 171 6.36 13.90 3.45
CA VAL A 171 6.28 14.02 4.92
C VAL A 171 6.30 12.65 5.59
N LEU A 172 5.57 11.66 5.06
CA LEU A 172 5.62 10.29 5.58
C LEU A 172 7.01 9.64 5.43
N GLY A 173 7.70 9.90 4.31
CA GLY A 173 9.07 9.45 4.09
C GLY A 173 10.06 10.06 5.10
N LEU A 174 9.98 11.36 5.33
CA LEU A 174 10.81 12.07 6.33
C LEU A 174 10.46 11.63 7.76
N TRP A 175 9.19 11.37 8.05
CA TRP A 175 8.77 10.82 9.35
C TRP A 175 9.35 9.41 9.59
N ALA A 176 9.36 8.56 8.56
CA ALA A 176 9.97 7.23 8.64
C ALA A 176 11.50 7.33 8.89
N ALA A 177 12.16 8.32 8.30
CA ALA A 177 13.57 8.62 8.54
C ALA A 177 13.83 8.99 10.01
N GLU A 178 13.08 9.96 10.55
CA GLU A 178 13.19 10.39 11.95
C GLU A 178 12.96 9.22 12.91
N THR A 179 11.91 8.43 12.68
CA THR A 179 11.55 7.28 13.54
C THR A 179 12.64 6.21 13.56
N ALA A 180 13.40 6.06 12.47
CA ALA A 180 14.51 5.12 12.35
C ALA A 180 15.87 5.70 12.84
N SER A 181 15.85 6.91 13.41
CA SER A 181 17.01 7.70 13.83
C SER A 181 17.95 8.08 12.67
N ALA A 182 17.41 8.27 11.47
CA ALA A 182 18.11 8.97 10.40
C ALA A 182 18.05 10.49 10.67
N GLU A 183 19.09 11.21 10.22
CA GLU A 183 19.19 12.64 10.46
C GLU A 183 18.23 13.38 9.53
N VAL A 184 17.19 13.98 10.11
CA VAL A 184 16.35 14.97 9.45
C VAL A 184 16.80 16.34 9.97
N PRO A 185 17.22 17.28 9.09
CA PRO A 185 17.63 18.61 9.53
C PRO A 185 16.54 19.25 10.39
N SER A 186 16.89 19.67 11.60
CA SER A 186 15.99 20.46 12.44
C SER A 186 15.77 21.83 11.80
N CYS A 187 14.53 22.34 11.86
CA CYS A 187 14.26 23.74 11.55
C CYS A 187 15.14 24.61 12.47
N GLY A 188 16.17 25.26 11.91
CA GLY A 188 16.97 26.20 12.67
C GLY A 188 16.07 27.35 13.12
N THR A 189 15.96 27.56 14.43
CA THR A 189 15.47 28.83 14.98
C THR A 189 16.49 29.91 14.62
N GLY A 190 16.29 30.52 13.45
CA GLY A 190 16.85 31.84 13.12
C GLY A 190 16.09 32.94 13.84
#